data_AF-A0A2M7F0A6-F1
#
_entry.id   AF-A0A2M7F0A6-F1
#
_cell.length_a   1.000
_cell.length_b   1.000
_cell.length_c   1.000
_cell.angle_alpha   90.00
_cell.angle_beta   90.00
_cell.angle_gamma   90.00
#
_symmetry.space_group_name_H-M   'P 1'
#
loop_
_entity.id
_entity.type
_entity.pdbx_description
1 polymer ?
#
loop_
_entity_poly.entity_id
_entity_poly.type
_entity_poly.pdbx_seq_one_letter_code
_entity_poly.pdbx_strand_id
1 'polypeptide(L)'
;MPAYNSTFELSVGDLDLIETALRQTKAELSAQALAAAAQDDRTTDSVTNADDTLRQIHDLLGRLHNQKVFYRPRHGAYIGG
;
A
#
# COMPACT_ATOMS: atom_id res chain seq x y z
N MET A 1 -1.91 -32.25 -6.62
CA MET A 1 -2.34 -30.84 -6.62
C MET A 1 -1.24 -30.02 -7.27
N PRO A 2 -1.53 -29.17 -8.27
CA PRO A 2 -0.52 -28.26 -8.81
C PRO A 2 -0.03 -27.33 -7.69
N ALA A 3 1.28 -27.15 -7.55
CA ALA A 3 1.86 -26.21 -6.61
C ALA A 3 1.94 -24.81 -7.26
N TYR A 4 1.61 -23.78 -6.50
CA TYR A 4 1.76 -22.39 -6.96
C TYR A 4 3.22 -21.95 -6.88
N ASN A 5 3.64 -21.11 -7.84
CA ASN A 5 4.95 -20.49 -7.78
C ASN A 5 4.96 -19.38 -6.71
N SER A 6 5.88 -19.49 -5.75
CA SER A 6 6.10 -18.50 -4.69
C SER A 6 7.20 -17.49 -5.03
N THR A 7 7.93 -17.71 -6.13
CA THR A 7 9.02 -16.83 -6.58
C THR A 7 8.54 -16.00 -7.75
N PHE A 8 8.59 -14.69 -7.59
CA PHE A 8 8.21 -13.73 -8.62
C PHE A 8 9.45 -12.94 -9.04
N GLU A 9 9.73 -12.92 -10.34
CA GLU A 9 10.75 -12.06 -10.92
C GLU A 9 10.10 -10.72 -11.28
N LEU A 10 10.39 -9.68 -10.47
CA LEU A 10 9.88 -8.32 -10.67
C LEU A 10 11.05 -7.38 -10.85
N SER A 11 10.97 -6.51 -11.85
CA SER A 11 11.93 -5.42 -12.02
C SER A 11 11.66 -4.29 -11.03
N VAL A 12 12.63 -3.38 -10.87
CA VAL A 12 12.43 -2.15 -10.08
C VAL A 12 11.28 -1.31 -10.65
N GLY A 13 11.14 -1.27 -11.98
CA GLY A 13 10.04 -0.56 -12.63
C GLY A 13 8.67 -1.18 -12.33
N ASP A 14 8.58 -2.51 -12.27
CA ASP A 14 7.34 -3.20 -11.90
C ASP A 14 6.97 -2.90 -10.45
N LEU A 15 7.95 -2.88 -9.55
CA LEU A 15 7.74 -2.54 -8.15
C LEU A 15 7.25 -1.09 -7.97
N ASP A 16 7.84 -0.13 -8.70
CA ASP A 16 7.40 1.27 -8.64
C ASP A 16 5.99 1.45 -9.21
N LEU A 17 5.63 0.71 -10.28
CA LEU A 17 4.27 0.70 -10.83
C LEU A 17 3.27 0.14 -9.81
N ILE A 18 3.59 -1.00 -9.18
CA ILE A 18 2.77 -1.62 -8.13
C ILE A 18 2.60 -0.66 -6.95
N GLU A 19 3.69 -0.03 -6.50
CA GLU A 19 3.64 0.92 -5.39
C GLU A 19 2.76 2.13 -5.71
N THR A 20 2.87 2.67 -6.93
CA THR A 20 2.06 3.80 -7.39
C THR A 20 0.58 3.44 -7.44
N ALA A 21 0.24 2.27 -8.01
CA ALA A 21 -1.13 1.79 -8.06
C ALA A 21 -1.71 1.60 -6.65
N LEU A 22 -0.96 0.96 -5.74
CA LEU A 22 -1.38 0.76 -4.35
C LEU A 22 -1.62 2.09 -3.61
N ARG A 23 -0.75 3.09 -3.82
CA ARG A 23 -0.92 4.43 -3.24
C ARG A 23 -2.18 5.11 -3.77
N GLN A 24 -2.46 4.98 -5.07
CA GLN A 24 -3.67 5.52 -5.68
C GLN A 24 -4.93 4.83 -5.13
N THR A 25 -4.96 3.49 -5.12
CA THR A 25 -6.10 2.73 -4.56
C THR A 25 -6.36 3.09 -3.10
N LYS A 26 -5.30 3.21 -2.28
CA LYS A 26 -5.44 3.64 -0.88
C LYS A 26 -6.09 5.04 -0.78
N ALA A 27 -5.65 5.98 -1.62
CA ALA A 27 -6.20 7.34 -1.62
C ALA A 27 -7.69 7.36 -2.03
N GLU A 28 -8.04 6.62 -3.08
CA GLU A 28 -9.42 6.50 -3.57
C GLU A 28 -10.34 5.87 -2.52
N LEU A 29 -9.95 4.73 -1.93
CA LEU A 29 -10.72 4.07 -0.89
C LEU A 29 -10.87 4.94 0.37
N SER A 30 -9.82 5.66 0.75
CA SER A 30 -9.88 6.58 1.90
C SER A 30 -10.85 7.74 1.65
N ALA A 31 -10.86 8.29 0.43
CA ALA A 31 -11.80 9.34 0.05
C ALA A 31 -13.24 8.82 0.02
N GLN A 32 -13.48 7.62 -0.51
CA GLN A 32 -14.79 6.98 -0.51
C GLN A 32 -15.29 6.68 0.92
N ALA A 33 -14.41 6.17 1.79
CA ALA A 33 -14.74 5.90 3.18
C ALA A 33 -15.16 7.18 3.93
N LEU A 34 -14.49 8.30 3.65
CA LEU A 34 -14.84 9.61 4.21
C LEU A 34 -16.18 10.14 3.66
N ALA A 35 -16.41 10.01 2.35
CA ALA A 35 -17.68 10.40 1.73
C ALA A 35 -18.86 9.58 2.26
N ALA A 36 -18.69 8.27 2.42
CA ALA A 36 -19.68 7.38 3.02
C ALA A 36 -19.93 7.71 4.50
N ALA A 37 -18.92 8.22 5.23
CA ALA A 37 -19.08 8.72 6.60
C ALA A 37 -20.10 9.86 6.70
N ALA A 38 -20.13 10.72 5.70
CA ALA A 38 -20.99 11.88 5.68
C ALA A 38 -22.44 11.56 5.27
N GLN A 39 -22.70 10.36 4.72
CA GLN A 39 -24.00 9.98 4.16
C GLN A 39 -24.82 9.08 5.10
N ASP A 40 -24.31 8.68 6.28
CA ASP A 40 -24.94 7.78 7.28
C ASP A 40 -25.44 6.42 6.75
N ASP A 41 -25.27 6.15 5.45
CA ASP A 41 -25.66 4.94 4.72
C ASP A 41 -24.52 3.91 4.75
N ARG A 42 -24.15 3.49 5.97
CA ARG A 42 -23.13 2.46 6.16
C ARG A 42 -23.77 1.18 6.67
N THR A 43 -23.75 0.15 5.84
CA THR A 43 -23.91 -1.23 6.33
C THR A 43 -22.60 -1.65 7.03
N THR A 44 -22.70 -2.25 8.21
CA THR A 44 -21.54 -2.68 9.02
C THR A 44 -20.52 -3.52 8.23
N ASP A 45 -21.00 -4.34 7.31
CA ASP A 45 -20.15 -5.21 6.47
C ASP A 45 -19.35 -4.42 5.44
N SER A 46 -19.89 -3.31 4.89
CA SER A 46 -19.17 -2.49 3.91
C SER A 46 -18.00 -1.72 4.53
N VAL A 47 -18.16 -1.26 5.78
CA VAL A 47 -17.13 -0.53 6.54
C VAL A 47 -15.97 -1.46 6.85
N THR A 48 -16.27 -2.65 7.36
CA THR A 48 -15.25 -3.63 7.79
C THR A 48 -14.37 -4.07 6.60
N ASN A 49 -14.97 -4.35 5.45
CA ASN A 49 -14.22 -4.77 4.25
C ASN A 49 -13.31 -3.65 3.69
N ALA A 50 -13.79 -2.41 3.69
CA ALA A 50 -13.00 -1.26 3.22
C ALA A 50 -11.80 -1.00 4.13
N ASP A 51 -12.00 -1.03 5.44
CA ASP A 51 -10.94 -0.85 6.43
C ASP A 51 -9.90 -1.96 6.38
N ASP A 52 -10.33 -3.22 6.22
CA ASP A 52 -9.43 -4.36 6.06
C ASP A 52 -8.58 -4.22 4.79
N THR A 53 -9.18 -3.79 3.68
CA THR A 53 -8.46 -3.57 2.42
C THR A 53 -7.44 -2.44 2.55
N LEU A 54 -7.81 -1.33 3.19
CA LEU A 54 -6.91 -0.20 3.45
C LEU A 54 -5.71 -0.63 4.31
N ARG A 55 -5.95 -1.46 5.33
CA ARG A 55 -4.90 -2.02 6.18
C ARG A 55 -3.97 -2.93 5.40
N GLN A 56 -4.51 -3.83 4.58
CA GLN A 56 -3.70 -4.73 3.75
C GLN A 56 -2.80 -3.96 2.78
N ILE A 57 -3.34 -2.93 2.11
CA ILE A 57 -2.56 -2.07 1.22
C ILE A 57 -1.46 -1.34 2.00
N HIS A 58 -1.78 -0.79 3.18
CA HIS A 58 -0.80 -0.12 4.02
C HIS A 58 0.34 -1.06 4.43
N ASP A 59 0.02 -2.27 4.87
CA ASP A 59 1.02 -3.25 5.29
C ASP A 59 1.90 -3.69 4.10
N LEU A 60 1.31 -3.87 2.92
CA LEU A 60 2.06 -4.21 1.71
C LEU A 60 3.00 -3.07 1.28
N LEU A 61 2.53 -1.83 1.26
CA LEU A 61 3.36 -0.66 0.98
C LEU A 61 4.53 -0.55 1.96
N GLY A 62 4.30 -0.83 3.24
CA GLY A 62 5.35 -0.89 4.26
C GLY A 62 6.40 -1.97 3.97
N ARG A 63 5.97 -3.18 3.60
CA ARG A 63 6.88 -4.27 3.21
C ARG A 63 7.70 -3.91 1.97
N LEU A 64 7.10 -3.31 0.96
CA LEU A 64 7.79 -2.86 -0.25
C LEU A 64 8.82 -1.76 0.06
N HIS A 65 8.43 -0.77 0.88
CA HIS A 65 9.33 0.30 1.31
C HIS A 65 10.55 -0.23 2.07
N ASN A 66 10.35 -1.20 2.96
CA ASN A 66 11.43 -1.80 3.75
C ASN A 66 12.44 -2.62 2.92
N GLN A 67 12.12 -2.96 1.68
CA GLN A 67 13.05 -3.63 0.76
C GLN A 67 13.94 -2.63 0.00
N LYS A 68 13.64 -1.31 0.04
CA LYS A 68 14.41 -0.31 -0.71
C LYS A 68 15.76 -0.05 -0.05
N VAL A 69 16.81 0.06 -0.88
CA VAL A 69 18.14 0.50 -0.45
C VAL A 69 18.19 2.02 -0.53
N PHE A 70 18.09 2.67 0.62
CA PHE A 70 18.13 4.13 0.69
C PHE A 70 19.56 4.64 0.73
N TYR A 71 19.83 5.75 0.03
CA TYR A 71 21.10 6.45 0.16
C TYR A 71 21.35 6.85 1.62
N ARG A 72 22.59 6.67 2.05
CA ARG A 72 23.11 7.10 3.35
C ARG A 72 24.44 7.81 3.10
N PRO A 73 24.56 9.12 3.39
CA PRO A 73 25.82 9.84 3.22
C PRO A 73 26.88 9.24 4.13
N ARG A 74 28.11 9.05 3.62
CA ARG A 74 29.25 8.57 4.42
C ARG A 74 29.82 9.65 5.35
N HIS A 75 29.61 10.92 5.00
CA HIS A 75 30.04 12.09 5.76
C HIS A 75 28.94 13.16 5.71
N GLY A 76 28.73 13.86 6.82
CA GLY A 76 27.66 14.86 6.98
C GLY A 76 26.39 14.31 7.62
N ALA A 77 25.42 15.19 7.89
CA ALA A 77 24.15 14.81 8.49
C ALA A 77 23.22 14.15 7.46
N TYR A 78 22.57 13.05 7.85
CA TYR A 78 21.49 12.45 7.07
C TYR A 78 20.19 13.23 7.30
N ILE A 79 19.55 13.70 6.23
CA ILE A 79 18.20 14.27 6.26
C ILE A 79 17.28 13.26 5.59
N GLY A 80 16.47 12.56 6.39
CA GLY A 80 15.43 11.65 5.91
C GLY A 80 14.06 12.31 5.92
N GLY A 81 13.23 11.96 4.94
CA GLY A 81 11.80 12.28 4.85
C GLY A 81 10.98 11.02 4.72
#